data_AF-A0A7C4FKY8-F1
#
_entry.id   AF-A0A7C4FKY8-F1
#
_cell.length_a   1.000
_cell.length_b   1.000
_cell.length_c   1.000
_cell.angle_alpha   90.00
_cell.angle_beta   90.00
_cell.angle_gamma   90.00
#
_symmetry.space_group_name_H-M   'P 1'
#
loop_
_entity.id
_entity.type
_entity.pdbx_description
1 polymer ?
#
loop_
_entity_poly.entity_id
_entity_poly.type
_entity_poly.pdbx_seq_one_letter_code
_entity_poly.pdbx_strand_id
1 'polypeptide(L)'
;MRCIRCGKEVNKKEAIKEGNLLFCEDCYFDKASPVRTCDAWGVMLAKKMGEKRLTEKQRQIYELIIKKGRLRRRDSPTICFESQGSRKRGVYT
;
A
#
# COMPACT_ATOMS: atom_id res chain seq x y z
N MET A 1 -2.68 -38.03 8.70
CA MET A 1 -1.57 -37.22 9.31
C MET A 1 -2.13 -35.85 9.68
N ARG A 2 -1.51 -35.06 10.56
CA ARG A 2 -2.10 -33.79 11.02
C ARG A 2 -1.30 -32.58 10.59
N CYS A 3 -2.00 -31.54 10.13
CA CYS A 3 -1.41 -30.23 9.87
C CYS A 3 -0.90 -29.62 11.17
N ILE A 4 0.35 -29.15 11.21
CA ILE A 4 0.93 -28.57 12.42
C ILE A 4 0.29 -27.23 12.81
N ARG A 5 -0.31 -26.52 11.84
CA ARG A 5 -0.87 -25.18 12.06
C ARG A 5 -2.33 -25.20 12.53
N CYS A 6 -3.18 -25.98 11.87
CA CYS A 6 -4.62 -26.03 12.16
C CYS A 6 -5.08 -27.34 12.82
N GLY A 7 -4.21 -28.34 12.94
CA GLY A 7 -4.53 -29.64 13.54
C GLY A 7 -5.44 -30.55 12.70
N LYS A 8 -5.95 -30.08 11.56
CA LYS A 8 -6.81 -30.88 10.66
C LYS A 8 -6.10 -32.14 10.19
N GLU A 9 -6.87 -33.21 10.05
CA GLU A 9 -6.39 -34.43 9.41
C GLU A 9 -6.24 -34.19 7.90
N VAL A 10 -5.04 -34.46 7.40
CA VAL A 10 -4.65 -34.28 6.00
C VAL A 10 -4.35 -35.63 5.39
N ASN A 11 -4.83 -35.84 4.16
CA ASN A 11 -4.50 -37.01 3.37
C ASN A 11 -3.01 -36.99 3.00
N LYS A 12 -2.36 -38.16 2.93
CA LYS A 12 -0.96 -38.30 2.49
C LYS A 12 -0.69 -37.65 1.13
N LYS A 13 -1.68 -37.64 0.23
CA LYS A 13 -1.55 -37.06 -1.12
C LYS A 13 -1.65 -35.53 -1.16
N GLU A 14 -2.32 -34.93 -0.18
CA GLU A 14 -2.60 -33.49 -0.12
C GLU A 14 -1.72 -32.77 0.91
N ALA A 15 -0.94 -33.54 1.68
CA ALA A 15 -0.07 -33.00 2.70
C ALA A 15 1.21 -32.43 2.10
N ILE A 16 1.49 -31.17 2.43
CA ILE A 16 2.68 -30.47 1.98
C ILE A 16 3.73 -30.57 3.08
N LYS A 17 4.88 -31.17 2.73
CA LYS A 17 6.02 -31.35 3.64
C LYS A 17 7.07 -30.28 3.38
N GLU A 18 7.39 -29.51 4.41
CA GLU A 18 8.44 -28.48 4.35
C GLU A 18 9.45 -28.75 5.48
N GLY A 19 10.60 -29.32 5.14
CA GLY A 19 11.55 -29.85 6.12
C GLY A 19 10.92 -30.98 6.94
N ASN A 20 10.86 -30.80 8.27
CA ASN A 20 10.24 -31.76 9.21
C ASN A 20 8.78 -31.41 9.54
N LEU A 21 8.20 -30.40 8.90
CA LEU A 21 6.86 -29.90 9.17
C LEU A 21 5.86 -30.40 8.13
N LEU A 22 4.62 -30.64 8.56
CA LEU A 22 3.50 -31.07 7.72
C LEU A 22 2.38 -30.03 7.78
N PHE A 23 1.95 -29.56 6.61
CA PHE A 23 0.89 -28.58 6.44
C PHE A 23 -0.24 -29.13 5.55
N CYS A 24 -1.47 -28.69 5.78
CA CYS A 24 -2.52 -28.78 4.78
C CYS A 24 -2.33 -27.67 3.73
N GLU A 25 -2.97 -27.83 2.57
CA GLU A 25 -2.90 -26.89 1.45
C GLU A 25 -3.19 -25.45 1.88
N ASP A 26 -4.33 -25.19 2.51
CA ASP A 26 -4.73 -23.85 2.98
C ASP A 26 -3.65 -23.18 3.86
N CYS A 27 -3.16 -23.92 4.86
CA CYS A 27 -2.19 -23.39 5.83
C CYS A 27 -0.83 -23.14 5.21
N TYR A 28 -0.46 -23.92 4.19
CA TYR A 28 0.77 -23.71 3.42
C TYR A 28 0.64 -22.48 2.52
N PHE A 29 -0.50 -22.29 1.83
CA PHE A 29 -0.76 -21.09 1.03
C PHE A 29 -0.70 -19.81 1.85
N ASP A 30 -1.33 -19.79 3.03
CA ASP A 30 -1.28 -18.65 3.95
C ASP A 30 0.16 -18.32 4.40
N LYS A 31 1.02 -19.34 4.50
CA LYS A 31 2.44 -19.18 4.88
C LYS A 31 3.28 -18.70 3.69
N ALA A 32 3.08 -19.29 2.51
CA ALA A 32 3.84 -19.00 1.30
C ALA A 32 3.47 -17.64 0.68
N SER A 33 2.21 -17.23 0.82
CA SER A 33 1.69 -15.97 0.30
C SER A 33 1.00 -15.18 1.41
N PRO A 34 1.77 -14.62 2.36
CA PRO A 34 1.19 -13.82 3.43
C PRO A 34 0.47 -12.60 2.84
N VAL A 35 -0.77 -12.39 3.28
CA VAL A 35 -1.56 -11.21 2.91
C VAL A 35 -0.79 -9.95 3.33
N ARG A 36 -0.37 -9.16 2.36
CA ARG A 36 0.24 -7.86 2.62
C ARG A 36 -0.87 -6.81 2.68
N THR A 37 -1.05 -6.21 3.85
CA THR A 37 -2.02 -5.12 4.08
C THR A 37 -1.69 -3.85 3.29
N CYS A 38 -0.43 -3.66 2.91
CA CYS A 38 0.02 -2.51 2.15
C CYS A 38 0.17 -2.86 0.66
N ASP A 39 -0.23 -1.94 -0.21
CA ASP A 39 0.03 -2.03 -1.65
C ASP A 39 1.52 -2.30 -1.90
N ALA A 40 1.81 -3.41 -2.60
CA ALA A 40 3.17 -3.87 -2.80
C ALA A 40 4.01 -2.85 -3.59
N TRP A 41 3.40 -2.11 -4.52
CA TRP A 41 4.03 -1.02 -5.26
C TRP A 41 4.27 0.19 -4.36
N GLY A 42 3.32 0.55 -3.50
CA GLY A 42 3.47 1.62 -2.52
C GLY A 42 4.68 1.39 -1.59
N VAL A 43 4.82 0.17 -1.05
CA VAL A 43 5.96 -0.20 -0.19
C VAL A 43 7.26 -0.23 -0.97
N MET A 44 7.27 -0.81 -2.17
CA MET A 44 8.46 -0.83 -3.04
C MET A 44 8.93 0.58 -3.39
N LEU A 45 8.01 1.46 -3.78
CA LEU A 45 8.31 2.85 -4.13
C LEU A 45 8.81 3.62 -2.92
N ALA A 46 8.21 3.44 -1.75
CA ALA A 46 8.66 4.06 -0.51
C ALA A 46 10.08 3.61 -0.10
N LYS A 47 10.44 2.34 -0.32
CA LYS A 47 11.81 1.85 -0.06
C LYS A 47 12.84 2.40 -1.05
N LYS A 48 12.47 2.56 -2.31
CA LYS A 48 13.37 3.08 -3.36
C LYS A 48 13.54 4.60 -3.29
N MET A 49 12.50 5.30 -2.86
CA MET A 49 12.53 6.73 -2.64
C MET A 49 13.14 6.98 -1.26
N GLY A 50 14.40 7.43 -1.19
CA GLY A 50 15.13 7.74 0.05
C GLY A 50 14.50 8.88 0.87
N GLU A 51 15.29 9.56 1.71
CA GLU A 51 14.77 10.68 2.52
C GLU A 51 14.07 11.74 1.65
N LYS A 52 12.75 11.84 1.82
CA LYS A 52 11.94 12.78 1.06
C LYS A 52 12.02 14.16 1.70
N ARG A 53 12.78 15.05 1.09
CA ARG A 53 12.69 16.49 1.37
C ARG A 53 11.50 17.07 0.61
N LEU A 54 10.77 17.96 1.28
CA LEU A 54 9.72 18.73 0.63
C LEU A 54 10.36 19.56 -0.50
N THR A 55 9.73 19.58 -1.67
CA THR A 55 10.08 20.59 -2.67
C THR A 55 9.75 21.97 -2.12
N GLU A 56 10.41 23.01 -2.64
CA GLU A 56 10.18 24.38 -2.16
C GLU A 56 8.69 24.77 -2.22
N LYS A 57 7.98 24.36 -3.29
CA LYS A 57 6.54 24.54 -3.44
C LYS A 57 5.73 23.83 -2.34
N GLN A 58 6.08 22.58 -2.03
CA GLN A 58 5.42 21.80 -0.98
C GLN A 58 5.68 22.38 0.41
N ARG A 59 6.89 22.91 0.65
CA ARG A 59 7.25 23.57 1.91
C ARG A 59 6.43 24.84 2.13
N GLN A 60 6.28 25.66 1.10
CA GLN A 60 5.45 26.87 1.17
C GLN A 60 3.99 26.53 1.51
N ILE A 61 3.43 25.48 0.91
CA ILE A 61 2.08 25.01 1.24
C ILE A 61 2.01 24.54 2.70
N TYR A 62 3.00 23.77 3.15
CA TYR A 62 3.08 23.27 4.53
C TYR A 62 3.13 24.41 5.56
N GLU A 63 3.99 25.40 5.34
CA GLU A 63 4.11 26.57 6.22
C GLU A 63 2.80 27.38 6.28
N LEU A 64 2.08 27.49 5.17
CA LEU A 64 0.78 28.16 5.12
C LEU A 64 -0.30 27.41 5.89
N ILE A 65 -0.32 26.08 5.81
CA ILE A 65 -1.24 25.25 6.60
C ILE A 65 -0.94 25.42 8.09
N ILE A 66 0.34 25.39 8.50
CA ILE A 66 0.71 25.59 9.91
C ILE A 66 0.28 26.97 10.41
N LYS A 67 0.54 28.04 9.64
CA LYS A 67 0.27 29.42 10.08
C LYS A 67 -1.23 29.74 10.15
N LYS A 68 -2.02 29.27 9.18
CA LYS A 68 -3.44 29.66 9.02
C LYS A 68 -4.41 28.58 9.54
N GLY A 69 -3.93 27.36 9.76
CA GLY A 69 -4.75 26.20 10.09
C GLY A 69 -5.61 25.78 8.89
N ARG A 70 -6.90 26.09 8.93
CA ARG A 70 -7.85 25.69 7.88
C ARG A 70 -7.73 26.60 6.67
N LEU A 71 -7.13 26.10 5.60
CA LEU A 71 -7.15 26.74 4.28
C LEU A 71 -8.47 26.48 3.58
N ARG A 72 -9.15 27.54 3.12
CA ARG A 72 -10.26 27.40 2.15
C ARG A 72 -9.69 27.46 0.73
N ARG A 73 -10.44 26.95 -0.25
CA ARG A 73 -10.06 26.98 -1.67
C ARG A 73 -9.68 28.38 -2.18
N ARG A 74 -10.32 29.42 -1.65
CA ARG A 74 -10.02 30.83 -2.00
C ARG A 74 -8.69 31.33 -1.43
N ASP A 75 -8.19 30.68 -0.39
CA ASP A 75 -6.94 31.01 0.29
C ASP A 75 -5.77 30.13 -0.19
N SER A 76 -6.03 29.19 -1.09
CA SER A 76 -4.98 28.32 -1.64
C SER A 76 -4.04 29.15 -2.52
N PRO A 77 -2.73 28.96 -2.42
CA PRO A 77 -1.79 29.72 -3.23
C PRO A 77 -1.99 29.39 -4.71
N THR A 78 -1.73 30.36 -5.59
CA THR A 78 -1.76 30.19 -7.06
C THR A 78 -0.88 29.03 -7.53
N ILE A 79 0.13 28.66 -6.76
CA ILE A 79 1.02 27.51 -6.97
C ILE A 79 0.30 26.17 -7.08
N CYS A 80 -0.91 26.05 -6.51
CA CYS A 80 -1.76 24.86 -6.63
C CYS A 80 -2.49 24.78 -7.97
N PHE A 81 -2.44 25.84 -8.79
CA PHE A 81 -3.24 26.04 -9.99
C PHE A 81 -2.41 26.16 -11.28
N GLU A 82 -1.10 25.89 -11.26
CA GLU A 82 -0.31 25.71 -12.49
C GLU A 82 -0.76 24.41 -13.19
N SER A 83 -1.88 24.54 -13.91
CA SER A 83 -2.21 23.91 -15.19
C SER A 83 -1.75 22.47 -15.38
N GLN A 84 -2.46 21.52 -14.78
CA GLN A 84 -2.78 20.30 -15.53
C GLN A 84 -3.72 20.72 -16.67
N GLY A 85 -3.15 20.90 -17.86
CA GLY A 85 -3.92 21.09 -19.08
C GLY A 85 -5.02 20.03 -19.18
N SER A 86 -6.26 20.51 -19.29
CA SER A 86 -7.42 19.85 -19.89
C SER A 86 -7.45 18.31 -19.88
N ARG A 87 -7.56 17.66 -18.71
CA ARG A 87 -8.23 16.35 -18.67
C ARG A 87 -9.73 16.61 -18.74
N LYS A 88 -10.27 16.61 -19.96
CA LYS A 88 -11.72 16.47 -20.17
C LYS A 88 -12.15 15.21 -19.41
N ARG A 89 -12.96 15.38 -18.37
CA ARG A 89 -13.67 14.27 -17.73
C ARG A 89 -14.58 13.68 -18.81
N GLY A 90 -14.18 12.53 -19.37
CA GLY A 90 -15.08 11.72 -20.16
C GLY A 90 -16.26 11.36 -19.27
N VAL A 91 -17.44 11.87 -19.63
CA VAL A 91 -18.70 11.37 -19.11
C VAL A 91 -18.95 10.09 -19.88
N TYR A 92 -18.93 8.95 -19.19
CA TYR A 92 -19.46 7.72 -19.77
C TYR A 92 -20.99 7.86 -19.77
N THR A 93 -21.54 8.16 -20.93
CA THR A 93 -22.97 7.98 -21.23
C THR A 93 -23.25 6.53 -21.55
#